data_AF-A0A9W8H4X9-F1
#
_entry.id   AF-A0A9W8H4X9-F1
#
_cell.length_a   1.000
_cell.length_b   1.000
_cell.length_c   1.000
_cell.angle_alpha   90.00
_cell.angle_beta   90.00
_cell.angle_gamma   90.00
#
_symmetry.space_group_name_H-M   'P 1'
#
loop_
_entity.id
_entity.type
_entity.pdbx_description
1 polymer ?
#
loop_
_entity_poly.entity_id
_entity_poly.type
_entity_poly.pdbx_seq_one_letter_code
_entity_poly.pdbx_strand_id
1 'polypeptide(L)'
;MLWRMTTIAPAAEQETQPAEWPVRYSRPAPPLGPGVRDPGGCLVVVARSSSLTKVRRTMFDVERRFNVRFGYPYVVLGEDELPAGFRAAVAAMAAGGGARFGRVPAGDWGARMARYWAAPFADHPALAQCRYAWRLEPGSHHTCDVEHDPIAAMRRDALAYAFAVAHAPAGEPALPLVQPHGSNRSSAAWLRAPATARCRVLASSELVDLDFVRSPAYRALFAAADRAGAFAAGWTDASVRTLAVATLLDRQRVRWLADLGYSHGSLHNCPAAPHRQMRCHCDPRSSTHLVSRCAEFWS
;
A
#
# COMPACT_ATOMS: atom_id res chain seq x y z
N MET A 1 -7.55 -50.32 26.68
CA MET A 1 -7.61 -49.07 25.89
C MET A 1 -6.86 -47.99 26.66
N LEU A 2 -5.63 -47.71 26.27
CA LEU A 2 -4.78 -46.65 26.84
C LEU A 2 -4.38 -45.74 25.67
N TRP A 3 -4.87 -44.51 25.68
CA TRP A 3 -4.51 -43.49 24.69
C TRP A 3 -3.09 -43.00 24.99
N ARG A 4 -2.13 -43.29 24.10
CA ARG A 4 -0.79 -42.69 24.13
C ARG A 4 -0.88 -41.28 23.54
N MET A 5 -0.54 -40.28 24.36
CA MET A 5 -0.24 -38.92 23.91
C MET A 5 1.09 -38.97 23.15
N THR A 6 1.04 -38.84 21.83
CA THR A 6 2.24 -38.68 21.01
C THR A 6 2.53 -37.19 20.92
N THR A 7 3.62 -36.76 21.56
CA THR A 7 4.21 -35.44 21.42
C THR A 7 4.57 -35.21 19.96
N ILE A 8 4.00 -34.16 19.36
CA ILE A 8 4.37 -33.69 18.02
C ILE A 8 5.77 -33.06 18.17
N ALA A 9 6.76 -33.67 17.54
CA ALA A 9 8.10 -33.09 17.41
C ALA A 9 8.02 -31.74 16.67
N PRO A 10 8.85 -30.74 17.04
CA PRO A 10 8.88 -29.48 16.32
C PRO A 10 9.30 -29.76 14.87
N ALA A 11 8.55 -29.21 13.92
CA ALA A 11 8.90 -29.27 12.51
C ALA A 11 10.32 -28.73 12.34
N ALA A 12 11.18 -29.53 11.71
CA ALA A 12 12.54 -29.15 11.37
C ALA A 12 12.53 -27.79 10.66
N GLU A 13 13.35 -26.87 11.14
CA GLU A 13 13.70 -25.64 10.43
C GLU A 13 14.27 -26.04 9.07
N GLN A 14 13.44 -25.99 8.03
CA GLN A 14 13.93 -26.03 6.67
C GLN A 14 14.60 -24.69 6.40
N GLU A 15 15.93 -24.72 6.46
CA GLU A 15 16.83 -23.68 6.00
C GLU A 15 16.51 -23.37 4.52
N THR A 16 15.64 -22.37 4.32
CA THR A 16 15.29 -21.91 2.98
C THR A 16 16.47 -21.14 2.43
N GLN A 17 17.14 -21.69 1.42
CA GLN A 17 18.16 -20.96 0.66
C GLN A 17 17.60 -19.58 0.26
N PRO A 18 18.35 -18.48 0.45
CA PRO A 18 17.85 -17.15 0.14
C PRO A 18 17.60 -17.07 -1.36
N ALA A 19 16.33 -16.92 -1.74
CA ALA A 19 15.96 -16.75 -3.14
C ALA A 19 16.64 -15.49 -3.70
N GLU A 20 17.59 -15.67 -4.61
CA GLU A 20 18.13 -14.57 -5.40
C GLU A 20 17.06 -14.08 -6.38
N TRP A 21 16.67 -12.81 -6.27
CA TRP A 21 15.63 -12.22 -7.12
C TRP A 21 16.21 -11.59 -8.39
N PRO A 22 15.63 -11.82 -9.58
CA PRO A 22 16.17 -11.28 -10.84
C PRO A 22 16.13 -9.74 -10.89
N VAL A 23 17.31 -9.13 -11.04
CA VAL A 23 17.55 -7.68 -10.91
C VAL A 23 17.12 -6.88 -12.13
N ARG A 24 15.82 -6.78 -12.38
CA ARG A 24 15.29 -5.85 -13.40
C ARG A 24 14.02 -5.20 -12.91
N TYR A 25 14.12 -3.93 -12.54
CA TYR A 25 12.98 -3.03 -12.39
C TYR A 25 13.09 -1.95 -13.46
N SER A 26 11.94 -1.49 -13.98
CA SER A 26 11.89 -0.45 -15.01
C SER A 26 12.69 0.79 -14.60
N ARG A 27 13.34 1.45 -15.58
CA ARG A 27 13.96 2.76 -15.34
C ARG A 27 12.90 3.73 -14.78
N PRO A 28 13.27 4.62 -13.85
CA PRO A 28 12.37 5.69 -13.42
C PRO A 28 11.82 6.46 -14.61
N ALA A 29 10.55 6.88 -14.54
CA ALA A 29 10.01 7.78 -15.54
C ALA A 29 10.83 9.09 -15.56
N PRO A 30 10.95 9.76 -16.73
CA PRO A 30 11.58 11.08 -16.80
C PRO A 30 10.84 12.06 -15.89
N PRO A 31 11.50 13.01 -15.21
CA PRO A 31 10.82 13.95 -14.32
C PRO A 31 9.77 14.80 -15.05
N LEU A 32 8.74 15.24 -14.33
CA LEU A 32 7.75 16.20 -14.82
C LEU A 32 8.21 17.63 -14.56
N GLY A 33 7.69 18.57 -15.35
CA GLY A 33 7.82 19.99 -15.04
C GLY A 33 7.12 20.35 -13.71
N PRO A 34 7.52 21.45 -13.05
CA PRO A 34 6.87 21.91 -11.81
C PRO A 34 5.36 22.10 -12.00
N GLY A 35 4.56 21.59 -11.06
CA GLY A 35 3.10 21.72 -11.07
C GLY A 35 2.36 20.89 -12.13
N VAL A 36 3.07 20.10 -12.94
CA VAL A 36 2.46 19.24 -13.96
C VAL A 36 1.96 17.95 -13.31
N ARG A 37 0.67 17.67 -13.49
CA ARG A 37 0.04 16.40 -13.11
C ARG A 37 0.64 15.24 -13.91
N ASP A 38 0.91 14.12 -13.25
CA ASP A 38 1.28 12.88 -13.95
C ASP A 38 0.05 12.25 -14.63
N PRO A 39 0.01 12.05 -15.96
CA PRO A 39 -1.12 11.40 -16.62
C PRO A 39 -1.27 9.91 -16.25
N GLY A 40 -0.25 9.27 -15.68
CA GLY A 40 -0.26 7.86 -15.29
C GLY A 40 -0.74 7.59 -13.86
N GLY A 41 -1.26 8.57 -13.13
CA GLY A 41 -1.77 8.37 -11.78
C GLY A 41 -3.23 7.90 -11.74
N CYS A 42 -3.55 7.06 -10.77
CA CYS A 42 -4.91 6.57 -10.52
C CYS A 42 -5.20 6.45 -9.02
N LEU A 43 -6.42 6.81 -8.63
CA LEU A 43 -6.96 6.56 -7.30
C LEU A 43 -7.71 5.23 -7.32
N VAL A 44 -7.31 4.25 -6.51
CA VAL A 44 -7.80 2.87 -6.60
C VAL A 44 -8.58 2.50 -5.34
N VAL A 45 -9.80 2.01 -5.54
CA VAL A 45 -10.70 1.56 -4.46
C VAL A 45 -11.16 0.15 -4.79
N VAL A 46 -11.07 -0.78 -3.82
CA VAL A 46 -11.82 -2.04 -3.87
C VAL A 46 -12.97 -1.94 -2.88
N ALA A 47 -14.19 -2.22 -3.32
CA ALA A 47 -15.39 -2.03 -2.51
C ALA A 47 -16.41 -3.14 -2.71
N ARG A 48 -17.21 -3.40 -1.66
CA ARG A 48 -18.45 -4.16 -1.78
C ARG A 48 -19.58 -3.25 -2.23
N SER A 49 -20.59 -3.81 -2.88
CA SER A 49 -21.83 -3.09 -3.24
C SER A 49 -22.50 -2.42 -2.03
N SER A 50 -22.43 -3.05 -0.86
CA SER A 50 -22.95 -2.52 0.42
C SER A 50 -22.11 -1.39 1.02
N SER A 51 -20.90 -1.13 0.50
CA SER A 51 -19.95 -0.18 1.08
C SER A 51 -20.03 1.22 0.47
N LEU A 52 -21.09 1.54 -0.28
CA LEU A 52 -21.24 2.83 -0.95
C LEU A 52 -21.06 4.02 0.02
N THR A 53 -21.68 3.97 1.19
CA THR A 53 -21.57 5.05 2.19
C THR A 53 -20.12 5.25 2.64
N LYS A 54 -19.36 4.16 2.84
CA LYS A 54 -17.95 4.22 3.22
C LYS A 54 -17.09 4.79 2.09
N VAL A 55 -17.34 4.36 0.85
CA VAL A 55 -16.64 4.89 -0.33
C VAL A 55 -16.92 6.39 -0.50
N ARG A 56 -18.19 6.82 -0.41
CA ARG A 56 -18.56 8.24 -0.50
C ARG A 56 -17.87 9.09 0.56
N ARG A 57 -17.77 8.58 1.80
CA ARG A 57 -17.07 9.28 2.90
C ARG A 57 -15.59 9.51 2.57
N THR A 58 -14.90 8.46 2.15
CA THR A 58 -13.49 8.55 1.75
C THR A 58 -13.29 9.45 0.54
N MET A 59 -14.13 9.29 -0.50
CA MET A 59 -14.08 10.14 -1.69
C MET A 59 -14.34 11.60 -1.37
N PHE A 60 -15.27 11.91 -0.45
CA PHE A 60 -15.53 13.29 -0.03
C PHE A 60 -14.28 13.95 0.55
N ASP A 61 -13.58 13.26 1.46
CA ASP A 61 -12.34 13.76 2.03
C ASP A 61 -11.26 13.92 0.95
N VAL A 62 -11.06 12.90 0.10
CA VAL A 62 -10.05 12.93 -0.97
C VAL A 62 -10.32 14.02 -1.99
N GLU A 63 -11.55 14.17 -2.47
CA GLU A 63 -11.93 15.21 -3.42
C GLU A 63 -11.66 16.60 -2.86
N ARG A 64 -12.22 16.89 -1.68
CA ARG A 64 -12.09 18.20 -1.03
C ARG A 64 -10.63 18.55 -0.72
N ARG A 65 -9.86 17.57 -0.25
CA ARG A 65 -8.49 17.80 0.26
C ARG A 65 -7.42 17.61 -0.79
N PHE A 66 -7.72 17.04 -1.96
CA PHE A 66 -6.73 16.73 -2.98
C PHE A 66 -7.34 16.81 -4.37
N ASN A 67 -8.28 15.92 -4.69
CA ASN A 67 -8.51 15.54 -6.08
C ASN A 67 -9.30 16.55 -6.91
N VAL A 68 -10.03 17.49 -6.30
CA VAL A 68 -10.63 18.61 -7.04
C VAL A 68 -9.57 19.50 -7.70
N ARG A 69 -8.35 19.55 -7.13
CA ARG A 69 -7.23 20.37 -7.64
C ARG A 69 -6.42 19.65 -8.71
N PHE A 70 -6.28 18.34 -8.60
CA PHE A 70 -5.38 17.56 -9.46
C PHE A 70 -6.13 16.68 -10.49
N GLY A 71 -7.38 16.31 -10.23
CA GLY A 71 -8.25 15.65 -11.21
C GLY A 71 -7.77 14.27 -11.66
N TYR A 72 -7.32 13.43 -10.74
CA TYR A 72 -6.94 12.04 -11.04
C TYR A 72 -8.18 11.14 -11.18
N PRO A 73 -8.15 10.15 -12.11
CA PRO A 73 -9.26 9.22 -12.29
C PRO A 73 -9.35 8.20 -11.15
N TYR A 74 -10.57 7.86 -10.77
CA TYR A 74 -10.84 6.71 -9.91
C TYR A 74 -10.90 5.41 -10.71
N VAL A 75 -10.41 4.33 -10.11
CA VAL A 75 -10.64 2.95 -10.53
C VAL A 75 -11.28 2.22 -9.35
N VAL A 76 -12.53 1.83 -9.51
CA VAL A 76 -13.32 1.18 -8.45
C VAL A 76 -13.64 -0.25 -8.84
N LEU A 77 -13.15 -1.20 -8.04
CA LEU A 77 -13.28 -2.62 -8.31
C LEU A 77 -14.23 -3.28 -7.30
N GLY A 78 -15.19 -4.06 -7.78
CA GLY A 78 -16.12 -4.84 -6.96
C GLY A 78 -15.84 -6.33 -7.01
N GLU A 79 -16.46 -7.11 -6.11
CA GLU A 79 -16.59 -8.56 -6.25
C GLU A 79 -17.36 -8.90 -7.53
N ASP A 80 -18.58 -8.39 -7.57
CA ASP A 80 -19.48 -8.43 -8.71
C ASP A 80 -19.53 -7.09 -9.42
N GLU A 81 -20.36 -7.02 -10.45
CA GLU A 81 -20.71 -5.75 -11.06
C GLU A 81 -21.35 -4.83 -10.02
N LEU A 82 -20.68 -3.72 -9.70
CA LEU A 82 -21.17 -2.72 -8.76
C LEU A 82 -22.50 -2.15 -9.26
N PRO A 83 -23.57 -2.03 -8.44
CA PRO A 83 -24.89 -1.60 -8.89
C PRO A 83 -24.89 -0.26 -9.63
N ALA A 84 -25.82 -0.07 -10.57
CA ALA A 84 -25.90 1.16 -11.36
C ALA A 84 -25.94 2.45 -10.51
N GLY A 85 -26.72 2.44 -9.42
CA GLY A 85 -26.78 3.56 -8.47
C GLY A 85 -25.46 3.80 -7.73
N PHE A 86 -24.70 2.75 -7.43
CA PHE A 86 -23.36 2.85 -6.86
C PHE A 86 -22.42 3.57 -7.85
N ARG A 87 -22.39 3.09 -9.10
CA ARG A 87 -21.53 3.65 -10.15
C ARG A 87 -21.87 5.10 -10.44
N ALA A 88 -23.16 5.44 -10.52
CA ALA A 88 -23.64 6.80 -10.72
C ALA A 88 -23.21 7.72 -9.58
N ALA A 89 -23.35 7.28 -8.32
CA ALA A 89 -22.93 8.07 -7.16
C ALA A 89 -21.42 8.33 -7.12
N VAL A 90 -20.59 7.32 -7.43
CA VAL A 90 -19.13 7.48 -7.52
C VAL A 90 -18.75 8.39 -8.69
N ALA A 91 -19.35 8.20 -9.87
CA ALA A 91 -19.07 9.01 -11.04
C ALA A 91 -19.41 10.49 -10.82
N ALA A 92 -20.52 10.78 -10.13
CA ALA A 92 -20.92 12.15 -9.78
C ALA A 92 -19.94 12.84 -8.81
N MET A 93 -19.19 12.08 -8.00
CA MET A 93 -18.19 12.63 -7.09
C MET A 93 -16.81 12.81 -7.73
N ALA A 94 -16.49 12.05 -8.79
CA ALA A 94 -15.19 12.08 -9.46
C ALA A 94 -15.04 13.28 -10.40
N ALA A 95 -15.12 14.49 -9.84
CA ALA A 95 -15.39 15.76 -10.52
C ALA A 95 -14.39 16.15 -11.64
N GLY A 96 -13.15 15.64 -11.59
CA GLY A 96 -12.11 15.99 -12.56
C GLY A 96 -11.63 14.86 -13.47
N GLY A 97 -11.33 13.68 -12.89
CA GLY A 97 -10.72 12.57 -13.62
C GLY A 97 -11.70 11.49 -14.11
N GLY A 98 -12.96 11.56 -13.68
CA GLY A 98 -13.94 10.49 -13.91
C GLY A 98 -13.64 9.21 -13.14
N ALA A 99 -14.48 8.20 -13.36
CA ALA A 99 -14.37 6.91 -12.68
C ALA A 99 -14.49 5.75 -13.68
N ARG A 100 -13.64 4.74 -13.50
CA ARG A 100 -13.68 3.46 -14.21
C ARG A 100 -14.05 2.36 -13.23
N PHE A 101 -14.83 1.40 -13.69
CA PHE A 101 -15.32 0.30 -12.86
C PHE A 101 -14.82 -1.04 -13.40
N GLY A 102 -14.57 -1.98 -12.50
CA GLY A 102 -14.14 -3.33 -12.84
C GLY A 102 -14.52 -4.34 -11.79
N ARG A 103 -14.18 -5.60 -12.03
CA ARG A 103 -14.42 -6.71 -11.11
C ARG A 103 -13.08 -7.32 -10.70
N VAL A 104 -12.90 -7.51 -9.41
CA VAL A 104 -11.84 -8.37 -8.89
C VAL A 104 -12.11 -9.79 -9.42
N PRO A 105 -11.10 -10.49 -9.96
CA PRO A 105 -11.28 -11.88 -10.37
C PRO A 105 -11.85 -12.72 -9.21
N ALA A 106 -12.88 -13.53 -9.47
CA ALA A 106 -13.59 -14.27 -8.41
C ALA A 106 -12.66 -15.12 -7.53
N GLY A 107 -11.59 -15.68 -8.11
CA GLY A 107 -10.59 -16.47 -7.39
C GLY A 107 -9.70 -15.70 -6.41
N ASP A 108 -9.80 -14.37 -6.37
CA ASP A 108 -8.98 -13.46 -5.57
C ASP A 108 -9.80 -12.66 -4.52
N TRP A 109 -11.10 -12.94 -4.41
CA TRP A 109 -11.97 -12.26 -3.45
C TRP A 109 -11.99 -12.93 -2.04
N GLY A 110 -12.62 -12.25 -1.07
CA GLY A 110 -12.88 -12.79 0.27
C GLY A 110 -11.60 -12.99 1.07
N ALA A 111 -11.35 -14.22 1.53
CA ALA A 111 -10.15 -14.59 2.28
C ALA A 111 -8.85 -14.37 1.48
N ARG A 112 -8.95 -14.18 0.15
CA ARG A 112 -7.81 -13.96 -0.75
C ARG A 112 -7.56 -12.49 -1.07
N MET A 113 -8.30 -11.55 -0.48
CA MET A 113 -8.09 -10.12 -0.72
C MET A 113 -6.68 -9.64 -0.34
N ALA A 114 -6.11 -10.16 0.74
CA ALA A 114 -4.72 -9.88 1.10
C ALA A 114 -3.75 -10.35 0.00
N ARG A 115 -4.00 -11.53 -0.58
CA ARG A 115 -3.22 -12.02 -1.71
C ARG A 115 -3.40 -11.15 -2.96
N TYR A 116 -4.63 -10.73 -3.26
CA TYR A 116 -4.94 -9.86 -4.40
C TYR A 116 -4.20 -8.51 -4.33
N TRP A 117 -4.24 -7.85 -3.17
CA TRP A 117 -3.53 -6.60 -2.95
C TRP A 117 -2.02 -6.76 -2.89
N ALA A 118 -1.51 -7.94 -2.56
CA ALA A 118 -0.07 -8.19 -2.53
C ALA A 118 0.58 -8.12 -3.92
N ALA A 119 -0.08 -8.56 -5.00
CA ALA A 119 0.45 -8.42 -6.36
C ALA A 119 -0.59 -8.38 -7.49
N PRO A 120 -1.57 -9.31 -7.59
CA PRO A 120 -2.45 -9.42 -8.75
C PRO A 120 -3.23 -8.16 -9.13
N PHE A 121 -3.57 -7.29 -8.17
CA PHE A 121 -4.26 -6.03 -8.47
C PHE A 121 -3.54 -5.20 -9.53
N ALA A 122 -2.20 -5.20 -9.53
CA ALA A 122 -1.40 -4.38 -10.45
C ALA A 122 -1.59 -4.77 -11.92
N ASP A 123 -2.07 -5.98 -12.22
CA ASP A 123 -2.31 -6.46 -13.58
C ASP A 123 -3.76 -6.27 -14.03
N HIS A 124 -4.62 -5.73 -13.16
CA HIS A 124 -6.02 -5.57 -13.48
C HIS A 124 -6.19 -4.66 -14.72
N PRO A 125 -6.98 -5.05 -15.75
CA PRO A 125 -7.10 -4.30 -17.00
C PRO A 125 -7.52 -2.83 -16.83
N ALA A 126 -8.35 -2.53 -15.82
CA ALA A 126 -8.73 -1.15 -15.50
C ALA A 126 -7.53 -0.28 -15.03
N LEU A 127 -6.39 -0.88 -14.67
CA LEU A 127 -5.15 -0.20 -14.32
C LEU A 127 -4.12 -0.20 -15.46
N ALA A 128 -4.50 -0.63 -16.68
CA ALA A 128 -3.57 -0.68 -17.82
C ALA A 128 -2.96 0.68 -18.18
N GLN A 129 -3.73 1.76 -18.00
CA GLN A 129 -3.26 3.15 -18.21
C GLN A 129 -2.60 3.76 -16.97
N CYS A 130 -2.60 3.05 -15.84
CA CYS A 130 -2.05 3.53 -14.59
C CYS A 130 -0.60 3.05 -14.47
N ARG A 131 0.29 3.98 -14.16
CA ARG A 131 1.63 3.74 -13.65
C ARG A 131 1.66 3.83 -12.14
N TYR A 132 1.03 4.84 -11.56
CA TYR A 132 1.00 5.04 -10.11
C TYR A 132 -0.41 4.78 -9.58
N ALA A 133 -0.51 3.97 -8.54
CA ALA A 133 -1.77 3.69 -7.86
C ALA A 133 -1.72 4.22 -6.43
N TRP A 134 -2.62 5.16 -6.11
CA TRP A 134 -2.90 5.52 -4.72
C TRP A 134 -4.09 4.68 -4.25
N ARG A 135 -3.84 3.73 -3.34
CA ARG A 135 -4.90 2.93 -2.74
C ARG A 135 -5.68 3.74 -1.72
N LEU A 136 -7.00 3.70 -1.82
CA LEU A 136 -7.93 4.36 -0.91
C LEU A 136 -8.86 3.31 -0.31
N GLU A 137 -8.82 3.15 1.02
CA GLU A 137 -9.70 2.21 1.71
C GLU A 137 -11.09 2.80 1.98
N PRO A 138 -12.18 2.07 1.68
CA PRO A 138 -13.52 2.51 2.03
C PRO A 138 -13.70 2.76 3.54
N GLY A 139 -14.02 4.00 3.91
CA GLY A 139 -14.23 4.41 5.29
C GLY A 139 -12.98 4.96 5.98
N SER A 140 -11.86 5.06 5.26
CA SER A 140 -10.72 5.86 5.68
C SER A 140 -10.99 7.36 5.53
N HIS A 141 -10.21 8.15 6.26
CA HIS A 141 -10.29 9.61 6.30
C HIS A 141 -9.01 10.26 5.82
N HIS A 142 -9.15 11.35 5.08
CA HIS A 142 -8.05 12.20 4.67
C HIS A 142 -8.22 13.57 5.34
N THR A 143 -7.40 13.82 6.34
CA THR A 143 -7.69 14.85 7.35
C THR A 143 -7.01 16.19 7.07
N CYS A 144 -6.07 16.24 6.13
CA CYS A 144 -5.30 17.45 5.82
C CYS A 144 -5.40 17.82 4.33
N ASP A 145 -5.34 19.12 4.03
CA ASP A 145 -5.19 19.56 2.63
C ASP A 145 -3.85 19.10 2.06
N VAL A 146 -3.88 18.49 0.88
CA VAL A 146 -2.69 18.04 0.14
C VAL A 146 -2.25 19.15 -0.82
N GLU A 147 -1.25 19.93 -0.43
CA GLU A 147 -0.81 21.13 -1.17
C GLU A 147 0.01 20.80 -2.43
N HIS A 148 0.74 19.69 -2.41
CA HIS A 148 1.58 19.23 -3.51
C HIS A 148 1.07 17.92 -4.04
N ASP A 149 1.19 17.70 -5.36
CA ASP A 149 0.81 16.45 -6.00
C ASP A 149 1.75 15.30 -5.57
N PRO A 150 1.32 14.36 -4.72
CA PRO A 150 2.17 13.26 -4.27
C PRO A 150 2.38 12.24 -5.40
N ILE A 151 1.47 12.17 -6.38
CA ILE A 151 1.59 11.28 -7.53
C ILE A 151 2.64 11.83 -8.49
N ALA A 152 2.60 13.12 -8.82
CA ALA A 152 3.67 13.75 -9.60
C ALA A 152 5.03 13.67 -8.89
N ALA A 153 5.05 13.73 -7.55
CA ALA A 153 6.26 13.55 -6.75
C ALA A 153 6.90 12.16 -6.93
N MET A 154 6.10 11.10 -7.12
CA MET A 154 6.64 9.75 -7.39
C MET A 154 7.52 9.74 -8.63
N ARG A 155 7.08 10.42 -9.71
CA ARG A 155 7.84 10.53 -10.95
C ARG A 155 9.03 11.47 -10.84
N ARG A 156 8.80 12.68 -10.32
CA ARG A 156 9.84 13.71 -10.17
C ARG A 156 11.02 13.22 -9.34
N ASP A 157 10.73 12.54 -8.23
CA ASP A 157 11.73 12.11 -7.26
C ASP A 157 12.13 10.63 -7.44
N ALA A 158 11.73 10.00 -8.56
CA ALA A 158 12.03 8.61 -8.91
C ALA A 158 11.65 7.56 -7.84
N LEU A 159 10.59 7.83 -7.08
CA LEU A 159 10.07 6.94 -6.04
C LEU A 159 9.36 5.75 -6.66
N ALA A 160 9.47 4.60 -5.99
CA ALA A 160 8.69 3.40 -6.29
C ALA A 160 7.59 3.15 -5.25
N TYR A 161 7.74 3.69 -4.03
CA TYR A 161 6.80 3.50 -2.95
C TYR A 161 6.71 4.73 -2.04
N ALA A 162 5.50 5.08 -1.63
CA ALA A 162 5.27 6.05 -0.58
C ALA A 162 4.10 5.61 0.32
N PHE A 163 4.17 5.94 1.60
CA PHE A 163 3.16 5.53 2.60
C PHE A 163 2.96 6.59 3.67
N ALA A 164 1.77 6.63 4.28
CA ALA A 164 1.48 7.55 5.40
C ALA A 164 1.78 6.92 6.77
N VAL A 165 1.46 5.64 6.95
CA VAL A 165 1.54 4.95 8.24
C VAL A 165 2.45 3.72 8.16
N ALA A 166 3.26 3.51 9.19
CA ALA A 166 3.89 2.23 9.49
C ALA A 166 3.66 1.87 10.97
N HIS A 167 3.42 0.59 11.26
CA HIS A 167 3.15 0.11 12.62
C HIS A 167 3.62 -1.32 12.82
N ALA A 168 3.62 -1.79 14.07
CA ALA A 168 3.92 -3.17 14.40
C ALA A 168 2.61 -3.92 14.73
N PRO A 169 1.99 -4.65 13.77
CA PRO A 169 0.77 -5.40 14.04
C PRO A 169 0.97 -6.49 15.09
N ALA A 170 -0.03 -6.64 15.96
CA ALA A 170 -0.15 -7.76 16.87
C ALA A 170 -0.66 -9.01 16.12
N GLY A 171 -0.09 -10.18 16.40
CA GLY A 171 -0.55 -11.45 15.82
C GLY A 171 -0.09 -11.74 14.39
N GLU A 172 0.54 -10.79 13.68
CA GLU A 172 1.13 -11.10 12.37
C GLU A 172 2.44 -11.88 12.52
N PRO A 173 2.69 -12.88 11.64
CA PRO A 173 3.95 -13.62 11.62
C PRO A 173 5.17 -12.73 11.39
N ALA A 174 6.32 -13.14 11.91
CA ALA A 174 7.59 -12.51 11.57
C ALA A 174 7.88 -12.64 10.06
N LEU A 175 8.49 -11.61 9.48
CA LEU A 175 8.94 -11.69 8.09
C LEU A 175 10.29 -12.41 8.06
N PRO A 176 10.51 -13.33 7.10
CA PRO A 176 11.80 -13.94 6.91
C PRO A 176 12.82 -12.86 6.53
N LEU A 177 14.03 -13.01 7.06
CA LEU A 177 15.15 -12.16 6.69
C LEU A 177 15.67 -12.58 5.33
N VAL A 178 15.26 -11.86 4.29
CA VAL A 178 15.76 -12.05 2.93
C VAL A 178 17.00 -11.20 2.72
N GLN A 179 17.99 -11.74 2.00
CA GLN A 179 19.20 -10.99 1.64
C GLN A 179 18.82 -9.77 0.81
N PRO A 180 19.34 -8.57 1.14
CA PRO A 180 19.04 -7.37 0.39
C PRO A 180 19.57 -7.48 -1.04
N HIS A 181 18.83 -6.87 -1.96
CA HIS A 181 19.27 -6.74 -3.33
C HIS A 181 20.42 -5.72 -3.46
N GLY A 182 21.55 -6.16 -4.06
CA GLY A 182 22.45 -5.38 -4.92
C GLY A 182 23.18 -4.15 -4.33
N SER A 183 22.93 -3.74 -3.09
CA SER A 183 23.70 -2.66 -2.46
C SER A 183 23.49 -2.59 -0.93
N ASN A 184 24.43 -1.92 -0.26
CA ASN A 184 24.30 -1.49 1.14
C ASN A 184 23.27 -0.35 1.32
N ARG A 185 22.48 -0.01 0.29
CA ARG A 185 21.52 1.13 0.28
C ARG A 185 20.06 0.70 0.43
N SER A 186 19.80 -0.61 0.44
CA SER A 186 18.48 -1.14 0.79
C SER A 186 18.12 -0.84 2.25
N SER A 187 16.86 -1.06 2.60
CA SER A 187 16.38 -0.89 3.97
C SER A 187 16.26 -2.22 4.72
N ALA A 188 16.93 -3.28 4.29
CA ALA A 188 16.81 -4.60 4.94
C ALA A 188 17.34 -4.60 6.37
N ALA A 189 18.26 -3.69 6.72
CA ALA A 189 18.73 -3.50 8.10
C ALA A 189 17.59 -3.07 9.04
N TRP A 190 16.60 -2.33 8.53
CA TRP A 190 15.40 -1.96 9.29
C TRP A 190 14.54 -3.19 9.65
N LEU A 191 14.50 -4.23 8.82
CA LEU A 191 13.80 -5.48 9.19
C LEU A 191 14.62 -6.38 10.12
N ARG A 192 15.95 -6.24 10.13
CA ARG A 192 16.84 -7.03 11.00
C ARG A 192 16.96 -6.48 12.42
N ALA A 193 16.79 -5.19 12.60
CA ALA A 193 16.92 -4.58 13.91
C ALA A 193 15.77 -5.04 14.85
N PRO A 194 16.05 -5.48 16.09
CA PRO A 194 15.03 -5.96 17.01
C PRO A 194 13.87 -4.98 17.24
N ALA A 195 14.17 -3.69 17.28
CA ALA A 195 13.18 -2.63 17.49
C ALA A 195 12.17 -2.50 16.33
N THR A 196 12.51 -2.94 15.12
CA THR A 196 11.73 -2.71 13.90
C THR A 196 11.41 -3.98 13.11
N ALA A 197 11.85 -5.15 13.57
CA ALA A 197 11.60 -6.45 12.93
C ALA A 197 10.10 -6.78 12.75
N ARG A 198 9.25 -6.21 13.62
CA ARG A 198 7.79 -6.37 13.55
C ARG A 198 7.07 -5.27 12.77
N CYS A 199 7.79 -4.25 12.30
CA CYS A 199 7.17 -3.15 11.59
C CYS A 199 6.63 -3.58 10.22
N ARG A 200 5.52 -2.97 9.82
CA ARG A 200 4.89 -3.05 8.52
C ARG A 200 4.57 -1.66 8.01
N VAL A 201 4.77 -1.42 6.72
CA VAL A 201 4.15 -0.29 6.05
C VAL A 201 2.67 -0.59 5.85
N LEU A 202 1.80 0.40 6.08
CA LEU A 202 0.35 0.22 5.96
C LEU A 202 -0.08 0.36 4.50
N ALA A 203 -0.28 -0.77 3.84
CA ALA A 203 -0.65 -0.85 2.43
C ALA A 203 -2.02 -0.22 2.09
N SER A 204 -2.91 -0.02 3.08
CA SER A 204 -4.17 0.73 2.89
C SER A 204 -4.00 2.25 2.73
N SER A 205 -2.79 2.76 2.96
CA SER A 205 -2.43 4.18 2.84
C SER A 205 -1.22 4.37 1.92
N GLU A 206 -1.17 3.60 0.83
CA GLU A 206 0.01 3.53 -0.05
C GLU A 206 -0.20 4.21 -1.40
N LEU A 207 0.92 4.73 -1.91
CA LEU A 207 1.10 5.16 -3.28
C LEU A 207 2.26 4.37 -3.88
N VAL A 208 1.99 3.61 -4.93
CA VAL A 208 2.94 2.62 -5.47
C VAL A 208 3.12 2.75 -6.98
N ASP A 209 4.36 2.58 -7.45
CA ASP A 209 4.66 2.38 -8.88
C ASP A 209 4.26 0.94 -9.27
N LEU A 210 3.28 0.80 -10.16
CA LEU A 210 2.80 -0.50 -10.64
C LEU A 210 3.88 -1.26 -11.42
N ASP A 211 4.86 -0.59 -12.03
CA ASP A 211 6.00 -1.26 -12.67
C ASP A 211 6.90 -1.95 -11.63
N PHE A 212 6.99 -1.39 -10.42
CA PHE A 212 7.69 -2.06 -9.32
C PHE A 212 6.95 -3.35 -8.93
N VAL A 213 5.62 -3.30 -8.78
CA VAL A 213 4.81 -4.50 -8.47
C VAL A 213 4.84 -5.53 -9.60
N ARG A 214 4.88 -5.09 -10.87
CA ARG A 214 4.95 -5.94 -12.07
C ARG A 214 6.34 -6.50 -12.35
N SER A 215 7.38 -5.97 -11.73
CA SER A 215 8.75 -6.38 -12.01
C SER A 215 9.02 -7.87 -11.73
N PRO A 216 9.93 -8.51 -12.48
CA PRO A 216 10.33 -9.89 -12.26
C PRO A 216 10.69 -10.23 -10.82
N ALA A 217 11.46 -9.37 -10.13
CA ALA A 217 11.88 -9.68 -8.77
C ALA A 217 10.79 -9.47 -7.72
N TYR A 218 9.90 -8.47 -7.88
CA TYR A 218 8.72 -8.39 -7.02
C TYR A 218 7.83 -9.63 -7.21
N ARG A 219 7.61 -10.04 -8.47
CA ARG A 219 6.79 -11.21 -8.79
C ARG A 219 7.39 -12.50 -8.28
N ALA A 220 8.70 -12.65 -8.35
CA ALA A 220 9.38 -13.80 -7.81
C ALA A 220 9.24 -13.85 -6.27
N LEU A 221 9.40 -12.71 -5.57
CA LEU A 221 9.18 -12.60 -4.12
C LEU A 221 7.75 -12.98 -3.74
N PHE A 222 6.76 -12.39 -4.40
CA PHE A 222 5.36 -12.73 -4.20
C PHE A 222 5.11 -14.22 -4.45
N ALA A 223 5.60 -14.78 -5.55
CA ALA A 223 5.35 -16.18 -5.91
C ALA A 223 5.99 -17.16 -4.92
N ALA A 224 7.15 -16.84 -4.35
CA ALA A 224 7.74 -17.66 -3.31
C ALA A 224 6.94 -17.62 -2.01
N ALA A 225 6.47 -16.44 -1.58
CA ALA A 225 5.60 -16.31 -0.42
C ALA A 225 4.27 -17.07 -0.63
N ASP A 226 3.67 -16.94 -1.82
CA ASP A 226 2.41 -17.63 -2.18
C ASP A 226 2.59 -19.16 -2.16
N ARG A 227 3.67 -19.69 -2.77
CA ARG A 227 4.01 -21.13 -2.75
C ARG A 227 4.30 -21.65 -1.35
N ALA A 228 4.89 -20.83 -0.48
CA ALA A 228 5.16 -21.18 0.92
C ALA A 228 3.90 -21.15 1.81
N GLY A 229 2.72 -20.83 1.26
CA GLY A 229 1.48 -20.75 2.02
C GLY A 229 1.42 -19.55 2.97
N ALA A 230 2.15 -18.47 2.69
CA ALA A 230 2.28 -17.32 3.59
C ALA A 230 0.94 -16.70 3.99
N PHE A 231 -0.02 -16.58 3.05
CA PHE A 231 -1.35 -16.05 3.34
C PHE A 231 -2.19 -16.97 4.24
N ALA A 232 -2.05 -18.29 4.10
CA ALA A 232 -2.68 -19.24 5.02
C ALA A 232 -2.05 -19.19 6.42
N ALA A 233 -0.76 -18.83 6.50
CA ALA A 233 -0.05 -18.57 7.75
C ALA A 233 -0.35 -17.19 8.36
N GLY A 234 -1.25 -16.39 7.77
CA GLY A 234 -1.66 -15.09 8.32
C GLY A 234 -0.90 -13.88 7.80
N TRP A 235 -0.16 -14.00 6.69
CA TRP A 235 0.40 -12.82 6.02
C TRP A 235 -0.70 -11.95 5.41
N THR A 236 -0.47 -10.64 5.49
CA THR A 236 -1.26 -9.62 4.80
C THR A 236 -0.52 -9.14 3.54
N ASP A 237 -1.19 -8.35 2.70
CA ASP A 237 -0.53 -7.59 1.64
C ASP A 237 0.56 -6.66 2.19
N ALA A 238 0.37 -6.10 3.40
CA ALA A 238 1.37 -5.29 4.07
C ALA A 238 2.65 -6.10 4.38
N SER A 239 2.56 -7.39 4.72
CA SER A 239 3.74 -8.27 4.90
C SER A 239 4.58 -8.36 3.63
N VAL A 240 3.94 -8.69 2.49
CA VAL A 240 4.62 -8.80 1.19
C VAL A 240 5.20 -7.44 0.77
N ARG A 241 4.41 -6.37 0.88
CA ARG A 241 4.82 -5.02 0.53
C ARG A 241 6.02 -4.57 1.37
N THR A 242 5.98 -4.79 2.67
CA THR A 242 7.07 -4.43 3.59
C THR A 242 8.36 -5.15 3.22
N LEU A 243 8.30 -6.46 2.96
CA LEU A 243 9.48 -7.23 2.58
C LEU A 243 10.04 -6.73 1.24
N ALA A 244 9.19 -6.52 0.24
CA ALA A 244 9.60 -6.02 -1.06
C ALA A 244 10.23 -4.62 -0.97
N VAL A 245 9.59 -3.68 -0.27
CA VAL A 245 10.08 -2.31 -0.11
C VAL A 245 11.42 -2.29 0.62
N ALA A 246 11.59 -3.11 1.67
CA ALA A 246 12.83 -3.11 2.44
C ALA A 246 14.01 -3.79 1.72
N THR A 247 13.75 -4.82 0.91
CA THR A 247 14.81 -5.68 0.34
C THR A 247 15.09 -5.41 -1.13
N LEU A 248 14.11 -4.91 -1.90
CA LEU A 248 14.20 -4.74 -3.34
C LEU A 248 14.44 -3.30 -3.80
N LEU A 249 14.21 -2.32 -2.92
CA LEU A 249 14.38 -0.90 -3.23
C LEU A 249 15.56 -0.29 -2.46
N ASP A 250 16.29 0.60 -3.12
CA ASP A 250 17.16 1.56 -2.45
C ASP A 250 16.30 2.49 -1.58
N ARG A 251 16.74 2.82 -0.35
CA ARG A 251 15.99 3.64 0.63
C ARG A 251 15.47 4.95 0.03
N GLN A 252 16.25 5.59 -0.84
CA GLN A 252 15.90 6.86 -1.49
C GLN A 252 14.67 6.77 -2.41
N ARG A 253 14.29 5.56 -2.86
CA ARG A 253 13.09 5.33 -3.69
C ARG A 253 11.82 5.14 -2.87
N VAL A 254 11.91 5.27 -1.56
CA VAL A 254 10.81 5.11 -0.61
C VAL A 254 10.62 6.42 0.14
N ARG A 255 9.37 6.84 0.30
CA ARG A 255 9.04 8.07 1.05
C ARG A 255 7.98 7.83 2.11
N TRP A 256 8.27 8.27 3.33
CA TRP A 256 7.24 8.48 4.33
C TRP A 256 6.55 9.84 4.07
N LEU A 257 5.24 9.79 3.86
CA LEU A 257 4.37 10.97 3.66
C LEU A 257 3.93 11.51 5.03
N ALA A 258 4.88 12.02 5.81
CA ALA A 258 4.61 12.57 7.14
C ALA A 258 3.63 13.75 7.12
N ASP A 259 3.48 14.42 5.98
CA ASP A 259 2.55 15.54 5.77
C ASP A 259 1.14 15.10 5.28
N LEU A 260 0.92 13.82 4.98
CA LEU A 260 -0.36 13.31 4.52
C LEU A 260 -1.26 12.93 5.71
N GLY A 261 -2.25 13.76 6.02
CA GLY A 261 -3.28 13.46 7.02
C GLY A 261 -4.12 12.24 6.65
N TYR A 262 -4.05 11.16 7.43
CA TYR A 262 -4.75 9.91 7.17
C TYR A 262 -5.27 9.27 8.47
N SER A 263 -6.43 8.64 8.43
CA SER A 263 -6.81 7.67 9.47
C SER A 263 -7.74 6.58 8.99
N HIS A 264 -7.59 5.38 9.56
CA HIS A 264 -8.50 4.26 9.36
C HIS A 264 -8.45 3.33 10.58
N GLY A 265 -9.58 3.17 11.27
CA GLY A 265 -9.59 2.50 12.57
C GLY A 265 -8.74 3.25 13.60
N SER A 266 -7.84 2.55 14.27
CA SER A 266 -6.90 3.10 15.27
C SER A 266 -5.56 3.58 14.68
N LEU A 267 -5.39 3.49 13.36
CA LEU A 267 -4.17 3.89 12.68
C LEU A 267 -4.32 5.31 12.13
N HIS A 268 -3.40 6.19 12.50
CA HIS A 268 -3.44 7.62 12.21
C HIS A 268 -2.08 8.14 11.76
N ASN A 269 -2.09 9.10 10.83
CA ASN A 269 -0.97 9.97 10.53
C ASN A 269 -1.47 11.41 10.53
N CYS A 270 -0.97 12.24 11.43
CA CYS A 270 -1.37 13.64 11.53
C CYS A 270 -0.11 14.53 11.68
N PRO A 271 0.16 15.44 10.72
CA PRO A 271 1.39 16.23 10.72
C PRO A 271 1.46 17.21 11.90
N ALA A 272 2.56 17.26 12.66
CA ALA A 272 2.65 18.11 13.85
C ALA A 272 3.01 19.59 13.58
N ALA A 273 3.48 19.94 12.38
CA ALA A 273 3.94 21.29 12.09
C ALA A 273 2.79 22.32 12.17
N PRO A 274 2.95 23.47 12.86
CA PRO A 274 1.87 24.43 13.10
C PRO A 274 1.18 24.92 11.81
N HIS A 275 1.95 25.22 10.76
CA HIS A 275 1.40 25.67 9.48
C HIS A 275 0.55 24.60 8.78
N ARG A 276 0.84 23.31 9.01
CA ARG A 276 0.04 22.20 8.49
C ARG A 276 -1.22 21.97 9.33
N GLN A 277 -1.13 22.12 10.64
CA GLN A 277 -2.26 21.97 11.55
C GLN A 277 -3.42 22.92 11.21
N MET A 278 -3.14 24.13 10.72
CA MET A 278 -4.17 25.04 10.21
C MET A 278 -4.96 24.50 9.01
N ARG A 279 -4.44 23.48 8.32
CA ARG A 279 -5.06 22.81 7.17
C ARG A 279 -5.50 21.38 7.48
N CYS A 280 -5.35 20.93 8.73
CA CYS A 280 -5.67 19.58 9.17
C CYS A 280 -6.88 19.57 10.12
N HIS A 281 -7.60 18.45 10.13
CA HIS A 281 -8.61 18.13 11.14
C HIS A 281 -8.27 16.77 11.77
N CYS A 282 -7.23 16.76 12.60
CA CYS A 282 -6.75 15.61 13.34
C CYS A 282 -5.88 16.07 14.52
N ASP A 283 -5.69 15.21 15.53
CA ASP A 283 -4.77 15.46 16.63
C ASP A 283 -3.38 14.88 16.31
N PRO A 284 -2.30 15.67 16.23
CA PRO A 284 -0.97 15.14 15.95
C PRO A 284 -0.50 14.10 16.99
N ARG A 285 -1.01 14.18 18.24
CA ARG A 285 -0.68 13.26 19.33
C ARG A 285 -1.29 11.88 19.15
N SER A 286 -2.29 11.71 18.28
CA SER A 286 -2.85 10.39 17.96
C SER A 286 -2.07 9.66 16.87
N SER A 287 -1.04 10.27 16.30
CA SER A 287 -0.26 9.67 15.22
C SER A 287 0.41 8.37 15.62
N THR A 288 0.23 7.34 14.81
CA THR A 288 0.74 5.98 15.08
C THR A 288 2.25 5.92 15.21
N HIS A 289 2.99 6.75 14.47
CA HIS A 289 4.46 6.76 14.50
C HIS A 289 5.02 7.14 15.88
N LEU A 290 4.29 7.90 16.71
CA LEU A 290 4.71 8.30 18.06
C LEU A 290 4.78 7.11 19.02
N VAL A 291 3.96 6.07 18.78
CA VAL A 291 3.92 4.85 19.60
C VAL A 291 4.77 3.75 18.96
N SER A 292 4.59 3.50 17.66
CA SER A 292 5.24 2.38 16.98
C SER A 292 6.70 2.63 16.63
N ARG A 293 7.08 3.90 16.41
CA ARG A 293 8.37 4.34 15.83
C ARG A 293 8.74 3.72 14.47
N CYS A 294 7.85 2.94 13.88
CA CYS A 294 8.13 2.19 12.64
C CYS A 294 8.39 3.09 11.43
N ALA A 295 7.81 4.30 11.41
CA ALA A 295 7.98 5.24 10.32
C ALA A 295 9.24 6.11 10.45
N GLU A 296 9.81 6.27 11.65
CA GLU A 296 10.93 7.19 11.94
C GLU A 296 12.19 6.86 11.12
N PHE A 297 12.43 5.57 10.83
CA PHE A 297 13.52 5.13 9.97
C PHE A 297 13.49 5.75 8.56
N TRP A 298 12.30 6.15 8.10
CA TRP A 298 12.03 6.65 6.76
C TRP A 298 11.96 8.19 6.70
N SER A 299 12.28 8.87 7.81
CA SER A 299 12.42 10.33 7.86
C SER A 299 13.71 10.84 7.20
#